data_AF-A0A9P0LCB6-F1
#
_entry.id   AF-A0A9P0LCB6-F1
#
_cell.length_a   1.000
_cell.length_b   1.000
_cell.length_c   1.000
_cell.angle_alpha   90.00
_cell.angle_beta   90.00
_cell.angle_gamma   90.00
#
_symmetry.space_group_name_H-M   'P 1'
#
loop_
_entity.id
_entity.type
_entity.pdbx_description
1 polymer ?
#
loop_
_entity_poly.entity_id
_entity_poly.type
_entity_poly.pdbx_seq_one_letter_code
_entity_poly.pdbx_strand_id
1 'polypeptide(L)'
;MPSRGALLSIAIVVCFGEMTVTEKGCSVLKHGSELERQFRRHYRDSEVQFKCGAPRLRAVSTEDIVEENGFVECLNDYKVEPSWTMLYRCEYSGCCANNMQCVSDKEDEKVPIVFRIRPRSYKTKQRHPMFIKLMAKNDSSCICDDIITK
;
A
#
# COMPACT_ATOMS: atom_id res chain seq x y z
N MET A 1 -48.34 -57.89 -20.67
CA MET A 1 -48.08 -57.17 -21.94
C MET A 1 -49.39 -56.50 -22.35
N PRO A 2 -49.43 -55.20 -22.73
CA PRO A 2 -48.37 -54.43 -23.38
C PRO A 2 -47.79 -53.29 -22.54
N SER A 3 -46.65 -52.79 -23.02
CA SER A 3 -45.87 -51.67 -22.53
C SER A 3 -46.41 -50.33 -23.03
N ARG A 4 -46.29 -49.28 -22.22
CA ARG A 4 -46.16 -47.88 -22.68
C ARG A 4 -45.35 -47.10 -21.64
N GLY A 5 -44.12 -46.75 -22.01
CA GLY A 5 -43.27 -45.84 -21.23
C GLY A 5 -43.83 -44.42 -21.24
N ALA A 6 -43.79 -43.77 -20.09
CA ALA A 6 -44.02 -42.34 -19.97
C ALA A 6 -42.66 -41.67 -19.70
N LEU A 7 -42.26 -40.81 -20.64
CA LEU A 7 -41.06 -40.00 -20.62
C LEU A 7 -41.15 -38.90 -19.55
N LEU A 8 -40.01 -38.67 -18.88
CA LEU A 8 -39.78 -37.57 -17.96
C LEU A 8 -40.00 -36.20 -18.62
N SER A 9 -40.44 -35.23 -17.82
CA SER A 9 -40.19 -33.81 -18.10
C SER A 9 -39.72 -33.16 -16.80
N ILE A 10 -38.40 -33.12 -16.63
CA ILE A 10 -37.75 -32.30 -15.60
C ILE A 10 -37.71 -30.88 -16.16
N ALA A 11 -38.51 -29.99 -15.59
CA ALA A 11 -38.41 -28.57 -15.86
C ALA A 11 -37.13 -28.04 -15.18
N ILE A 12 -36.05 -27.90 -15.95
CA ILE A 12 -34.86 -27.17 -15.52
C ILE A 12 -35.23 -25.69 -15.58
N VAL A 13 -35.48 -25.09 -14.41
CA VAL A 13 -35.58 -23.63 -14.27
C VAL A 13 -34.18 -23.06 -14.43
N VAL A 14 -33.85 -22.63 -15.65
CA VAL A 14 -32.63 -21.88 -15.93
C VAL A 14 -32.88 -20.43 -15.49
N CYS A 15 -32.33 -20.05 -14.34
CA CYS A 15 -32.25 -18.64 -13.94
C CYS A 15 -31.28 -17.92 -14.89
N PHE A 16 -31.79 -17.27 -15.92
CA PHE A 16 -31.01 -16.36 -16.75
C PHE A 16 -30.77 -15.05 -16.00
N GLY A 17 -29.59 -14.92 -15.38
CA GLY A 17 -29.04 -13.62 -15.03
C GLY A 17 -28.45 -13.00 -16.30
N GLU A 18 -29.10 -11.98 -16.86
CA GLU A 18 -28.59 -11.28 -18.04
C GLU A 18 -27.34 -10.47 -17.69
N MET A 19 -26.17 -10.94 -18.14
CA MET A 19 -24.93 -10.17 -18.18
C MET A 19 -24.96 -9.28 -19.43
N THR A 20 -25.27 -7.99 -19.27
CA THR A 20 -25.08 -7.02 -20.36
C THR A 20 -23.63 -6.55 -20.37
N VAL A 21 -22.85 -7.04 -21.33
CA VAL A 21 -21.51 -6.55 -21.66
C VAL A 21 -21.66 -5.37 -22.62
N THR A 22 -21.24 -4.17 -22.22
CA THR A 22 -21.13 -3.01 -23.11
C THR A 22 -19.68 -2.68 -23.38
N GLU A 23 -19.39 -2.34 -24.64
CA GLU A 23 -18.08 -2.10 -25.25
C GLU A 23 -17.27 -0.99 -24.57
N LYS A 24 -16.57 -1.35 -23.50
CA LYS A 24 -15.25 -0.90 -23.02
C LYS A 24 -15.06 -1.44 -21.61
N GLY A 25 -14.83 -2.76 -21.54
CA GLY A 25 -14.01 -3.40 -20.51
C GLY A 25 -14.49 -3.45 -19.07
N CYS A 26 -15.73 -3.11 -18.72
CA CYS A 26 -16.28 -3.34 -17.37
C CYS A 26 -17.67 -3.97 -17.45
N SER A 27 -17.83 -5.17 -16.89
CA SER A 27 -19.13 -5.81 -16.68
C SER A 27 -19.73 -5.34 -15.35
N VAL A 28 -20.79 -4.54 -15.41
CA VAL A 28 -21.53 -4.09 -14.21
C VAL A 28 -22.43 -5.22 -13.74
N LEU A 29 -22.16 -5.75 -12.55
CA LEU A 29 -23.04 -6.72 -11.89
C LEU A 29 -24.24 -5.97 -11.32
N LYS A 30 -25.42 -6.21 -11.87
CA LYS A 30 -26.59 -5.37 -11.56
C LYS A 30 -27.20 -5.68 -10.19
N HIS A 31 -27.26 -6.93 -9.74
CA HIS A 31 -27.89 -7.26 -8.44
C HIS A 31 -27.37 -8.57 -7.82
N GLY A 32 -27.35 -8.63 -6.49
CA GLY A 32 -27.13 -9.85 -5.71
C GLY A 32 -26.92 -9.55 -4.22
N SER A 33 -27.71 -10.17 -3.34
CA SER A 33 -27.58 -10.03 -1.87
C SER A 33 -26.20 -10.42 -1.36
N GLU A 34 -25.51 -11.30 -2.09
CA GLU A 34 -24.14 -11.71 -1.79
C GLU A 34 -23.12 -10.59 -2.06
N LEU A 35 -23.22 -9.91 -3.21
CA LEU A 35 -22.32 -8.80 -3.55
C LEU A 35 -22.53 -7.61 -2.59
N GLU A 36 -23.77 -7.34 -2.24
CA GLU A 36 -24.08 -6.31 -1.24
C GLU A 36 -23.48 -6.66 0.13
N ARG A 37 -23.58 -7.92 0.55
CA ARG A 37 -22.96 -8.40 1.79
C ARG A 37 -21.44 -8.28 1.75
N GLN A 38 -20.80 -8.64 0.64
CA GLN A 38 -19.37 -8.49 0.45
C GLN A 38 -18.94 -7.03 0.48
N PHE A 39 -19.68 -6.16 -0.21
CA PHE A 39 -19.46 -4.71 -0.18
C PHE A 39 -19.55 -4.17 1.25
N ARG A 40 -20.62 -4.47 2.00
CA ARG A 40 -20.79 -4.00 3.38
C ARG A 40 -19.66 -4.49 4.29
N ARG A 41 -19.18 -5.72 4.11
CA ARG A 41 -18.03 -6.25 4.85
C ARG A 41 -16.76 -5.46 4.52
N HIS A 42 -16.44 -5.33 3.23
CA HIS A 42 -15.27 -4.61 2.77
C HIS A 42 -15.29 -3.14 3.26
N TYR A 43 -16.42 -2.47 3.12
CA TYR A 43 -16.63 -1.11 3.60
C TYR A 43 -16.40 -0.99 5.10
N ARG A 44 -16.96 -1.92 5.91
CA ARG A 44 -16.73 -1.95 7.36
C ARG A 44 -15.25 -2.17 7.69
N ASP A 45 -14.59 -3.09 7.00
CA ASP A 45 -13.18 -3.36 7.23
C ASP A 45 -12.36 -2.09 6.94
N SER A 46 -12.59 -1.45 5.79
CA SER A 46 -11.87 -0.24 5.36
C SER A 46 -12.13 1.00 6.23
N GLU A 47 -13.40 1.35 6.50
CA GLU A 47 -13.73 2.62 7.18
C GLU A 47 -13.88 2.50 8.70
N VAL A 48 -14.17 1.30 9.21
CA VAL A 48 -14.40 1.09 10.64
C VAL A 48 -13.21 0.43 11.31
N GLN A 49 -12.65 -0.62 10.72
CA GLN A 49 -11.55 -1.38 11.35
C GLN A 49 -10.17 -0.78 11.03
N PHE A 50 -9.96 -0.34 9.79
CA PHE A 50 -8.67 0.20 9.35
C PHE A 50 -8.61 1.73 9.39
N LYS A 51 -9.16 2.37 10.43
CA LYS A 51 -9.02 3.82 10.60
C LYS A 51 -7.57 4.25 10.74
N CYS A 52 -7.26 5.47 10.32
CA CYS A 52 -6.00 6.13 10.66
C CYS A 52 -5.77 6.03 12.18
N GLY A 53 -4.57 5.60 12.55
CA GLY A 53 -4.25 5.21 13.92
C GLY A 53 -2.75 5.26 14.16
N ALA A 54 -2.21 4.33 14.95
CA ALA A 54 -0.78 4.32 15.21
C ALA A 54 0.04 4.15 13.91
N PRO A 55 1.20 4.83 13.80
CA PRO A 55 2.16 4.61 12.72
C PRO A 55 2.46 3.13 12.54
N ARG A 56 2.63 2.69 11.29
CA ARG A 56 2.99 1.30 10.97
C ARG A 56 4.40 1.24 10.44
N LEU A 57 5.06 0.12 10.73
CA LEU A 57 6.39 -0.14 10.22
C LEU A 57 6.33 -0.35 8.70
N ARG A 58 7.11 0.41 7.95
CA ARG A 58 7.17 0.39 6.49
C ARG A 58 8.61 0.34 6.01
N ALA A 59 8.79 -0.30 4.85
CA ALA A 59 10.04 -0.24 4.13
C ALA A 59 10.17 1.14 3.49
N VAL A 60 11.27 1.83 3.78
CA VAL A 60 11.61 3.14 3.22
C VAL A 60 12.89 2.97 2.41
N SER A 61 12.89 3.55 1.22
CA SER A 61 14.05 3.47 0.33
C SER A 61 15.17 4.33 0.91
N THR A 62 16.41 3.85 0.78
CA THR A 62 17.57 4.63 1.21
C THR A 62 17.79 5.83 0.28
N GLU A 63 17.32 5.75 -0.96
CA GLU A 63 17.36 6.85 -1.92
C GLU A 63 16.47 8.02 -1.43
N ASP A 64 15.27 7.73 -0.94
CA ASP A 64 14.35 8.73 -0.37
C ASP A 64 15.02 9.43 0.83
N ILE A 65 15.66 8.66 1.71
CA ILE A 65 16.37 9.22 2.88
C ILE A 65 17.56 10.07 2.43
N VAL A 66 18.31 9.66 1.42
CA VAL A 66 19.42 10.43 0.86
C VAL A 66 18.95 11.74 0.25
N GLU A 67 17.82 11.72 -0.46
CA GLU A 67 17.17 12.89 -1.04
C GLU A 67 16.66 13.85 0.04
N GLU A 68 15.93 13.35 1.04
CA GLU A 68 15.46 14.11 2.21
C GLU A 68 16.61 14.80 2.98
N ASN A 69 17.81 14.21 2.97
CA ASN A 69 19.00 14.78 3.60
C ASN A 69 19.86 15.63 2.65
N GLY A 70 19.51 15.74 1.36
CA GLY A 70 20.25 16.55 0.38
C GLY A 70 21.62 15.98 -0.02
N PHE A 71 21.84 14.67 0.08
CA PHE A 71 23.13 14.03 -0.24
C PHE A 71 23.17 13.33 -1.61
N VAL A 72 22.18 13.55 -2.47
CA VAL A 72 22.08 12.86 -3.78
C VAL A 72 23.36 13.02 -4.61
N GLU A 73 23.86 14.25 -4.77
CA GLU A 73 25.09 14.51 -5.53
C GLU A 73 26.33 13.90 -4.85
N CYS A 74 26.43 14.04 -3.53
CA CYS A 74 27.55 13.52 -2.75
C CYS A 74 27.68 11.99 -2.83
N LEU A 75 26.55 11.29 -2.92
CA LEU A 75 26.49 9.83 -2.91
C LEU A 75 26.32 9.20 -4.29
N ASN A 76 26.31 9.99 -5.37
CA ASN A 76 26.08 9.47 -6.73
C ASN A 76 27.13 8.43 -7.17
N ASP A 77 28.38 8.59 -6.75
CA ASP A 77 29.46 7.63 -7.05
C ASP A 77 29.54 6.47 -6.04
N TYR A 78 28.63 6.43 -5.07
CA TYR A 78 28.60 5.46 -4.01
C TYR A 78 27.38 4.54 -4.12
N LYS A 79 27.57 3.30 -3.67
CA LYS A 79 26.49 2.39 -3.33
C LYS A 79 26.23 2.51 -1.84
N VAL A 80 25.00 2.86 -1.48
CA VAL A 80 24.55 2.95 -0.09
C VAL A 80 23.85 1.64 0.27
N GLU A 81 24.18 1.09 1.45
CA GLU A 81 23.66 -0.20 1.90
C GLU A 81 23.24 -0.15 3.39
N PRO A 82 22.12 -0.79 3.76
CA PRO A 82 21.17 -1.50 2.88
C PRO A 82 20.41 -0.52 1.95
N SER A 83 19.73 -1.03 0.91
CA SER A 83 18.93 -0.20 -0.01
C SER A 83 17.57 0.20 0.58
N TRP A 84 17.16 -0.49 1.64
CA TRP A 84 15.88 -0.28 2.34
C TRP A 84 16.11 -0.35 3.84
N THR A 85 15.34 0.41 4.59
CA THR A 85 15.27 0.34 6.05
C THR A 85 13.82 0.32 6.52
N MET A 86 13.59 -0.01 7.78
CA MET A 86 12.25 -0.07 8.36
C MET A 86 12.01 1.14 9.27
N LEU A 87 11.00 1.94 8.96
CA LEU A 87 10.62 3.13 9.74
C LEU A 87 9.11 3.16 9.95
N TYR A 88 8.68 3.78 11.04
CA TYR A 88 7.27 4.03 11.29
C TYR A 88 6.79 5.19 10.43
N ARG A 89 5.70 4.96 9.70
CA ARG A 89 5.09 5.95 8.81
C ARG A 89 3.58 5.99 9.00
N CYS A 90 2.99 7.17 8.93
CA CYS A 90 1.54 7.39 8.96
C CYS A 90 0.88 7.15 7.62
N GLU A 91 1.64 7.34 6.53
CA GLU A 91 1.16 7.05 5.19
C GLU A 91 0.68 5.59 5.11
N TYR A 92 -0.57 5.43 4.69
CA TYR A 92 -1.24 4.12 4.63
C TYR A 92 -1.30 3.36 5.96
N SER A 93 -1.21 4.02 7.12
CA SER A 93 -1.44 3.39 8.43
C SER A 93 -2.92 3.11 8.71
N GLY A 94 -3.79 3.74 7.92
CA GLY A 94 -5.22 3.48 7.87
C GLY A 94 -5.90 4.39 6.87
N CYS A 95 -7.23 4.38 6.90
CA CYS A 95 -8.13 5.17 6.07
C CYS A 95 -8.69 6.34 6.87
N CYS A 96 -8.90 7.45 6.17
CA CYS A 96 -9.62 8.62 6.65
C CYS A 96 -10.92 8.77 5.87
N ALA A 97 -11.91 9.44 6.48
CA ALA A 97 -13.15 9.76 5.79
C ALA A 97 -12.93 10.90 4.79
N ASN A 98 -13.75 10.96 3.73
CA ASN A 98 -13.72 12.02 2.72
C ASN A 98 -12.34 12.14 2.03
N ASN A 99 -11.93 13.37 1.68
CA ASN A 99 -10.67 13.68 0.98
C ASN A 99 -9.49 13.92 1.96
N MET A 100 -9.53 13.32 3.15
CA MET A 100 -8.47 13.44 4.15
C MET A 100 -7.41 12.35 3.96
N GLN A 101 -6.19 12.61 4.42
CA GLN A 101 -5.10 11.63 4.45
C GLN A 101 -4.61 11.39 5.87
N CYS A 102 -4.13 10.17 6.10
CA CYS A 102 -3.50 9.80 7.35
C CYS A 102 -2.05 10.31 7.35
N VAL A 103 -1.80 11.38 8.12
CA VAL A 103 -0.51 12.09 8.15
C VAL A 103 0.04 12.12 9.57
N SER A 104 1.34 12.42 9.68
CA SER A 104 1.99 12.67 10.98
C SER A 104 1.42 13.93 11.63
N ASP A 105 1.04 13.85 12.90
CA ASP A 105 0.42 14.93 13.68
C ASP A 105 1.42 15.90 14.32
N LYS A 106 2.69 15.51 14.38
CA LYS A 106 3.79 16.22 15.01
C LYS A 106 4.88 16.50 14.01
N GLU A 107 5.75 17.45 14.36
CA GLU A 107 7.05 17.53 13.70
C GLU A 107 7.75 16.18 13.82
N ASP A 108 8.27 15.74 12.70
CA ASP A 108 8.77 14.39 12.53
C ASP A 108 9.99 14.16 13.42
N GLU A 109 9.93 13.14 14.27
CA GLU A 109 11.10 12.72 15.04
C GLU A 109 12.15 12.22 14.04
N LYS A 110 13.24 12.98 13.92
CA LYS A 110 14.36 12.57 13.09
C LYS A 110 15.23 11.60 13.86
N VAL A 111 15.21 10.33 13.43
CA VAL A 111 16.06 9.29 14.01
C VAL A 111 17.34 9.15 13.18
N PRO A 112 18.52 9.07 13.83
CA PRO A 112 19.75 8.84 13.11
C PRO A 112 19.87 7.38 12.64
N ILE A 113 20.17 7.19 11.36
CA ILE A 113 20.43 5.87 10.77
C ILE A 113 21.82 5.88 10.15
N VAL A 114 22.56 4.80 10.36
CA VAL A 114 23.90 4.62 9.80
C VAL A 114 23.85 3.67 8.61
N PHE A 115 24.34 4.14 7.47
CA PHE A 115 24.46 3.35 6.25
C PHE A 115 25.94 3.08 5.95
N ARG A 116 26.21 1.94 5.35
CA ARG A 116 27.52 1.66 4.75
C ARG A 116 27.54 2.25 3.34
N ILE A 117 28.63 2.91 2.99
CA ILE A 117 28.85 3.42 1.64
C ILE A 117 30.09 2.77 1.02
N ARG A 118 30.03 2.51 -0.28
CA ARG A 118 31.15 1.93 -1.06
C ARG A 118 31.22 2.58 -2.43
N PRO A 119 32.41 2.86 -2.98
CA PRO A 119 32.52 3.35 -4.34
C PRO A 119 31.91 2.33 -5.31
N ARG A 120 31.17 2.80 -6.32
CA ARG A 120 30.63 1.94 -7.39
C ARG A 120 31.75 1.35 -8.25
N SER A 121 32.87 2.05 -8.38
CA SER A 121 34.04 1.61 -9.13
C SER A 121 35.03 0.82 -8.27
N TYR A 122 35.31 -0.43 -8.66
CA TYR A 122 36.28 -1.31 -8.00
C TYR A 122 37.75 -0.87 -8.16
N LYS A 123 38.03 0.22 -8.91
CA LYS A 123 39.40 0.72 -9.12
C LYS A 123 40.02 1.26 -7.84
N THR A 124 39.21 1.72 -6.89
CA THR A 124 39.66 2.14 -5.56
C THR A 124 39.65 0.93 -4.62
N LYS A 125 40.84 0.38 -4.31
CA LYS A 125 41.02 -0.61 -3.25
C LYS A 125 40.85 0.06 -1.87
N GLN A 126 39.64 0.53 -1.55
CA GLN A 126 39.32 0.98 -0.20
C GLN A 126 39.21 -0.24 0.71
N ARG A 127 40.17 -0.35 1.64
CA ARG A 127 40.27 -1.49 2.56
C ARG A 127 39.40 -1.34 3.81
N HIS A 128 38.96 -0.11 4.12
CA HIS A 128 38.17 0.17 5.31
C HIS A 128 36.71 0.43 4.95
N PRO A 129 35.75 -0.09 5.73
CA PRO A 129 34.34 0.22 5.53
C PRO A 129 34.10 1.72 5.81
N MET A 130 33.39 2.37 4.91
CA MET A 130 32.94 3.75 5.08
C MET A 130 31.48 3.77 5.47
N PHE A 131 31.11 4.76 6.27
CA PHE A 131 29.76 4.91 6.77
C PHE A 131 29.30 6.35 6.66
N ILE A 132 27.99 6.54 6.53
CA ILE A 132 27.34 7.83 6.61
C ILE A 132 26.19 7.75 7.60
N LYS A 133 26.02 8.80 8.40
CA LYS A 133 24.89 8.98 9.31
C LYS A 133 23.90 9.93 8.66
N LEU A 134 22.68 9.48 8.42
CA LEU A 134 21.59 10.26 7.85
C LEU A 134 20.46 10.38 8.88
N MET A 135 19.68 11.45 8.78
CA MET A 135 18.53 11.68 9.65
C MET A 135 17.26 11.29 8.91
N ALA A 136 16.54 10.29 9.40
CA ALA A 136 15.32 9.82 8.75
C ALA A 136 14.09 10.17 9.57
N LYS A 137 13.00 10.54 8.90
CA LYS A 137 11.69 10.74 9.51
C LYS A 137 11.13 9.42 10.05
N ASN A 138 10.69 9.44 11.31
CA ASN A 138 10.04 8.32 11.96
C ASN A 138 8.81 8.82 12.72
N ASP A 139 7.62 8.48 12.23
CA ASP A 139 6.37 9.03 12.74
C ASP A 139 6.02 8.39 14.10
N SER A 140 5.55 9.22 15.03
CA SER A 140 5.19 8.79 16.39
C SER A 140 3.67 8.78 16.66
N SER A 141 2.91 9.57 15.89
CA SER A 141 1.45 9.60 15.95
C SER A 141 0.87 10.07 14.61
N CYS A 142 -0.34 9.61 14.29
CA CYS A 142 -1.02 9.94 13.03
C CYS A 142 -2.41 10.50 13.28
N ILE A 143 -2.82 11.43 12.42
CA ILE A 143 -4.16 12.00 12.37
C ILE A 143 -4.69 12.01 10.94
N CYS A 144 -6.01 12.11 10.81
CA CYS A 144 -6.62 12.47 9.54
C CYS A 144 -6.56 13.98 9.39
N ASP A 145 -5.90 14.45 8.33
CA ASP A 145 -5.81 15.87 7.99
C ASP A 145 -6.12 16.10 6.51
N ASP A 146 -6.49 17.32 6.17
CA ASP A 146 -6.81 17.71 4.80
C ASP A 146 -5.53 17.81 3.95
N ILE A 147 -5.63 17.40 2.68
CA ILE A 147 -4.50 17.34 1.73
C ILE A 147 -3.96 18.74 1.39
N ILE A 148 -4.67 19.81 1.74
CA ILE A 148 -4.48 21.16 1.17
C ILE A 148 -3.41 21.99 1.91
N THR A 149 -2.88 21.54 3.05
CA THR A 149 -2.08 22.38 3.96
C THR A 149 -0.59 22.07 4.07
N LYS A 150 0.03 21.31 3.15
CA LYS A 150 1.49 21.14 3.11
C LYS A 150 2.11 21.47 1.76
#